data_AF-J3KZ95-F1
#
_entry.id   AF-J3KZ95-F1
#
_cell.length_a   1.000
_cell.length_b   1.000
_cell.length_c   1.000
_cell.angle_alpha   90.00
_cell.angle_beta   90.00
_cell.angle_gamma   90.00
#
_symmetry.space_group_name_H-M   'P 1'
#
loop_
_entity.id
_entity.type
_entity.pdbx_description
1 polymer ?
#
loop_
_entity_poly.entity_id
_entity_poly.type
_entity_poly.pdbx_seq_one_letter_code
_entity_poly.pdbx_strand_id
1 'polypeptide(L)'
;MLVLYWKIKPGRERELTAEAGFPTFSSYGEPHVYSTPSLELPGLIKINYDGGPPCDPDSRDWATGGGDVASHVARWIEAFMPDHVETAGGPVVRQPCMYSMTPDKDFVIDFLGGEYGKDVVVGAGFSGHGFKMGPTVGRILAEMAMDGGTKTAAEAGVELRHFRISRFEGNAIVHTRFSDLLRRLEAARRNVGLGGSGSKSTSEHDLAHLIGPEATKGACDRSCNNWKMASMGRKFDAVMKLTF
;
A
#
# COMPACT_ATOMS: atom_id res chain seq x y z
N MET A 1 2.27 8.56 -6.70
CA MET A 1 2.04 9.46 -5.54
C MET A 1 3.39 9.90 -4.99
N LEU A 2 3.49 11.13 -4.48
CA LEU A 2 4.64 11.57 -3.67
C LEU A 2 4.19 11.92 -2.26
N VAL A 3 5.04 11.56 -1.31
CA VAL A 3 5.04 12.13 0.02
C VAL A 3 5.98 13.33 0.01
N LEU A 4 5.47 14.49 0.40
CA LEU A 4 6.13 15.78 0.33
C LEU A 4 6.32 16.33 1.75
N TYR A 5 7.57 16.67 2.07
CA TYR A 5 7.91 17.38 3.29
C TYR A 5 8.30 18.81 2.95
N TRP A 6 7.66 19.74 3.61
CA TRP A 6 7.80 21.17 3.39
C TRP A 6 8.51 21.81 4.56
N LYS A 7 9.35 22.80 4.28
CA LYS A 7 10.05 23.53 5.33
C LYS A 7 9.07 24.43 6.07
N ILE A 8 9.01 24.28 7.38
CA ILE A 8 8.23 25.18 8.24
C ILE A 8 8.96 26.52 8.31
N LYS A 9 8.23 27.64 8.26
CA LYS A 9 8.85 28.96 8.38
C LYS A 9 9.48 29.13 9.78
N PRO A 10 10.65 29.79 9.89
CA PRO A 10 11.30 30.00 11.19
C PRO A 10 10.38 30.68 12.20
N GLY A 11 10.34 30.15 13.42
CA GLY A 11 9.50 30.64 14.52
C GLY A 11 8.10 30.03 14.57
N ARG A 12 7.70 29.25 13.55
CA ARG A 12 6.39 28.59 13.46
C ARG A 12 6.44 27.10 13.80
N GLU A 13 7.63 26.53 14.00
CA GLU A 13 7.83 25.08 14.13
C GLU A 13 6.97 24.48 15.23
N ARG A 14 6.90 25.14 16.38
CA ARG A 14 6.10 24.67 17.52
C ARG A 14 4.60 24.64 17.21
N GLU A 15 4.09 25.60 16.44
CA GLU A 15 2.65 25.74 16.14
C GLU A 15 2.11 24.55 15.33
N LEU A 16 2.97 23.87 14.58
CA LEU A 16 2.60 22.75 13.70
C LEU A 16 2.84 21.37 14.32
N THR A 17 3.15 21.32 15.62
CA THR A 17 3.40 20.08 16.36
C THR A 17 2.13 19.46 16.93
N ALA A 18 2.14 18.15 17.19
CA ALA A 18 1.02 17.49 17.85
C ALA A 18 0.84 18.00 19.30
N GLU A 19 1.94 18.33 19.97
CA GLU A 19 1.97 18.88 21.33
C GLU A 19 1.30 20.26 21.42
N ALA A 20 1.36 21.06 20.36
CA ALA A 20 0.63 22.32 20.25
C ALA A 20 -0.85 22.14 19.86
N GLY A 21 -1.30 20.89 19.66
CA GLY A 21 -2.66 20.58 19.26
C GLY A 21 -2.91 20.71 17.75
N PHE A 22 -1.86 20.79 16.93
CA PHE A 22 -2.03 20.78 15.48
C PHE A 22 -2.63 19.44 15.03
N PRO A 23 -3.65 19.42 14.16
CA PRO A 23 -4.35 18.20 13.82
C PRO A 23 -3.70 17.43 12.67
N THR A 24 -3.95 16.12 12.62
CA THR A 24 -3.96 15.38 11.36
C THR A 24 -5.22 15.78 10.60
N PHE A 25 -5.11 16.13 9.32
CA PHE A 25 -6.26 16.59 8.53
C PHE A 25 -6.29 16.02 7.12
N SER A 26 -7.49 16.08 6.54
CA SER A 26 -7.77 15.82 5.12
C SER A 26 -8.67 16.94 4.61
N SER A 27 -8.18 17.74 3.68
CA SER A 27 -8.91 18.79 2.98
C SER A 27 -9.46 18.22 1.69
N TYR A 28 -10.76 17.95 1.66
CA TYR A 28 -11.46 17.50 0.46
C TYR A 28 -11.64 18.68 -0.50
N GLY A 29 -11.38 18.46 -1.78
CA GLY A 29 -11.43 19.50 -2.82
C GLY A 29 -10.52 19.13 -3.99
N GLU A 30 -10.24 20.09 -4.85
CA GLU A 30 -9.19 19.98 -5.88
C GLU A 30 -8.11 21.04 -5.58
N PRO A 31 -6.94 20.66 -5.05
CA PRO A 31 -6.51 19.29 -4.75
C PRO A 31 -7.11 18.69 -3.47
N HIS A 32 -7.25 17.36 -3.41
CA HIS A 32 -7.48 16.63 -2.16
C HIS A 32 -6.14 16.51 -1.43
N VAL A 33 -6.02 17.20 -0.30
CA VAL A 33 -4.78 17.30 0.47
C VAL A 33 -4.92 16.61 1.82
N TYR A 34 -3.88 15.93 2.28
CA TYR A 34 -3.81 15.40 3.64
C TYR A 34 -2.46 15.67 4.28
N SER A 35 -2.45 15.76 5.60
CA SER A 35 -1.28 16.12 6.39
C SER A 35 -1.32 15.52 7.78
N THR A 36 -0.15 15.37 8.38
CA THR A 36 0.02 15.06 9.80
C THR A 36 0.85 16.16 10.45
N PRO A 37 0.78 16.31 11.78
CA PRO A 37 1.64 17.25 12.50
C PRO A 37 3.12 17.01 12.21
N SER A 38 3.93 18.05 12.43
CA SER A 38 5.39 18.01 12.32
C SER A 38 5.99 17.05 13.35
N LEU A 39 6.21 15.80 12.95
CA LEU A 39 6.67 14.72 13.83
C LEU A 39 7.84 13.91 13.25
N GLU A 40 7.86 13.70 11.93
CA GLU A 40 8.73 12.71 11.30
C GLU A 40 10.13 13.26 11.01
N LEU A 41 10.23 14.53 10.59
CA LEU A 41 11.49 15.17 10.23
C LEU A 41 11.57 16.56 10.91
N PRO A 42 12.64 16.86 11.67
CA PRO A 42 12.78 18.13 12.38
C PRO A 42 12.65 19.35 11.45
N GLY A 43 11.78 20.29 11.84
CA GLY A 43 11.54 21.54 11.09
C GLY A 43 10.75 21.37 9.79
N LEU A 44 10.25 20.17 9.48
CA LEU A 44 9.46 19.90 8.29
C LEU A 44 8.05 19.41 8.65
N ILE A 45 7.07 19.79 7.84
CA ILE A 45 5.71 19.27 7.90
C ILE A 45 5.40 18.45 6.65
N LYS A 46 4.71 17.33 6.82
CA LYS A 46 4.29 16.45 5.73
C LYS A 46 2.92 16.89 5.22
N ILE A 47 2.84 17.39 3.98
CA ILE A 47 1.58 17.83 3.35
C ILE A 47 1.53 17.28 1.93
N ASN A 48 0.55 16.44 1.62
CA ASN A 48 0.53 15.61 0.43
C ASN A 48 -0.77 15.77 -0.35
N TYR A 49 -0.67 15.51 -1.65
CA TYR A 49 -1.81 15.27 -2.53
C TYR A 49 -2.27 13.82 -2.42
N ASP A 50 -3.57 13.56 -2.30
CA ASP A 50 -4.11 12.20 -2.33
C ASP A 50 -4.17 11.67 -3.76
N GLY A 51 -3.40 10.62 -4.03
CA GLY A 51 -3.34 9.96 -5.33
C GLY A 51 -2.11 10.33 -6.17
N GLY A 52 -2.22 10.08 -7.46
CA GLY A 52 -1.14 10.30 -8.43
C GLY A 52 -1.42 9.58 -9.75
N PRO A 53 -0.55 9.76 -10.75
CA PRO A 53 -0.73 9.11 -12.04
C PRO A 53 -0.65 7.59 -11.89
N PRO A 54 -1.35 6.84 -12.76
CA PRO A 54 -1.11 5.41 -12.91
C PRO A 54 0.38 5.15 -13.15
N CYS A 55 0.94 4.16 -12.47
CA CYS A 55 2.31 3.73 -12.68
C CYS A 55 2.40 2.21 -12.61
N ASP A 56 3.37 1.68 -13.35
CA ASP A 56 3.84 0.33 -13.10
C ASP A 56 4.76 0.36 -11.88
N PRO A 57 4.50 -0.37 -10.77
CA PRO A 57 5.38 -0.38 -9.58
C PRO A 57 6.82 -0.74 -9.90
N ASP A 58 6.95 -1.39 -11.02
CA ASP A 58 8.05 -2.18 -11.46
C ASP A 58 8.99 -1.35 -12.38
N SER A 59 8.46 -0.28 -12.97
CA SER A 59 9.11 0.58 -13.97
C SER A 59 9.09 2.07 -13.68
N ARG A 60 8.37 2.44 -12.62
CA ARG A 60 8.22 3.83 -12.23
C ARG A 60 9.55 4.50 -11.98
N ASP A 61 9.60 5.76 -12.39
CA ASP A 61 10.66 6.67 -11.99
C ASP A 61 10.44 7.09 -10.54
N TRP A 62 11.39 6.70 -9.68
CA TRP A 62 11.41 7.02 -8.26
C TRP A 62 11.84 8.47 -7.97
N ALA A 63 12.43 9.16 -8.95
CA ALA A 63 12.95 10.52 -8.82
C ALA A 63 12.00 11.61 -9.36
N THR A 64 11.20 11.32 -10.39
CA THR A 64 10.39 12.35 -11.10
C THR A 64 8.88 12.29 -10.82
N GLY A 65 8.43 11.36 -9.99
CA GLY A 65 7.02 10.94 -9.92
C GLY A 65 6.04 11.96 -9.31
N GLY A 66 5.92 13.18 -9.82
CA GLY A 66 5.03 14.19 -9.26
C GLY A 66 4.41 15.19 -10.22
N GLY A 67 4.85 15.32 -11.49
CA GLY A 67 4.29 16.36 -12.38
C GLY A 67 4.21 17.73 -11.70
N ASP A 68 3.02 18.35 -11.74
CA ASP A 68 2.70 19.61 -11.06
C ASP A 68 2.09 19.43 -9.64
N VAL A 69 2.09 18.21 -9.09
CA VAL A 69 1.49 17.89 -7.78
C VAL A 69 2.07 18.76 -6.66
N ALA A 70 3.39 18.97 -6.66
CA ALA A 70 4.01 19.86 -5.68
C ALA A 70 3.47 21.30 -5.81
N SER A 71 3.25 21.78 -7.03
CA SER A 71 2.68 23.10 -7.30
C SER A 71 1.22 23.20 -6.85
N HIS A 72 0.43 22.14 -7.01
CA HIS A 72 -0.94 22.06 -6.47
C HIS A 72 -0.97 22.17 -4.95
N VAL A 73 -0.10 21.42 -4.27
CA VAL A 73 0.00 21.44 -2.81
C VAL A 73 0.55 22.78 -2.32
N ALA A 74 1.52 23.39 -3.00
CA ALA A 74 2.04 24.73 -2.67
C ALA A 74 0.93 25.78 -2.69
N ARG A 75 0.09 25.80 -3.73
CA ARG A 75 -1.06 26.72 -3.81
C ARG A 75 -2.07 26.50 -2.68
N TRP A 76 -2.31 25.25 -2.32
CA TRP A 76 -3.17 24.93 -1.17
C TRP A 76 -2.56 25.44 0.14
N ILE A 77 -1.27 25.23 0.37
CA ILE A 77 -0.55 25.72 1.55
C ILE A 77 -0.64 27.25 1.64
N GLU A 78 -0.40 27.96 0.55
CA GLU A 78 -0.47 29.43 0.50
C GLU A 78 -1.86 29.96 0.84
N ALA A 79 -2.91 29.25 0.43
CA ALA A 79 -4.29 29.64 0.70
C ALA A 79 -4.76 29.30 2.12
N PHE A 80 -4.41 28.12 2.64
CA PHE A 80 -4.97 27.58 3.89
C PHE A 80 -4.05 27.73 5.10
N MET A 81 -2.74 27.85 4.89
CA MET A 81 -1.72 27.98 5.93
C MET A 81 -0.76 29.14 5.64
N PRO A 82 -1.28 30.36 5.35
CA PRO A 82 -0.43 31.50 5.00
C PRO A 82 0.57 31.77 6.11
N ASP A 83 1.83 32.00 5.76
CA ASP A 83 2.93 32.30 6.69
C ASP A 83 3.33 31.21 7.68
N HIS A 84 2.97 29.95 7.44
CA HIS A 84 3.42 28.82 8.26
C HIS A 84 4.49 27.97 7.57
N VAL A 85 4.45 27.86 6.23
CA VAL A 85 5.27 26.93 5.46
C VAL A 85 5.91 27.66 4.27
N GLU A 86 7.16 27.31 3.95
CA GLU A 86 7.91 27.82 2.81
C GLU A 86 7.59 27.01 1.54
N THR A 87 7.01 27.67 0.54
CA THR A 87 6.55 27.05 -0.71
C THR A 87 7.39 27.42 -1.93
N ALA A 88 8.14 28.53 -1.91
CA ALA A 88 8.82 29.06 -3.10
C ALA A 88 9.96 28.14 -3.59
N GLY A 89 10.63 27.44 -2.65
CA GLY A 89 11.63 26.42 -2.97
C GLY A 89 11.06 25.03 -3.28
N GLY A 90 9.74 24.86 -3.17
CA GLY A 90 9.09 23.56 -3.20
C GLY A 90 9.39 22.69 -1.97
N PRO A 91 8.95 21.41 -1.97
CA PRO A 91 9.20 20.50 -0.87
C PRO A 91 10.70 20.17 -0.76
N VAL A 92 11.18 20.09 0.48
CA VAL A 92 12.56 19.74 0.85
C VAL A 92 12.82 18.26 0.57
N VAL A 93 11.86 17.40 0.89
CA VAL A 93 11.93 15.96 0.63
C VAL A 93 10.75 15.55 -0.23
N ARG A 94 11.04 14.75 -1.27
CA ARG A 94 10.07 14.07 -2.12
C ARG A 94 10.32 12.58 -1.97
N GLN A 95 9.42 11.88 -1.29
CA GLN A 95 9.51 10.43 -1.13
C GLN A 95 8.46 9.76 -2.03
N PRO A 96 8.89 8.94 -2.99
CA PRO A 96 8.00 8.26 -3.92
C PRO A 96 7.17 7.18 -3.18
N CYS A 97 5.85 7.13 -3.42
CA CYS A 97 4.91 6.18 -2.81
C CYS A 97 3.91 5.61 -3.84
N MET A 98 3.15 4.58 -3.48
CA MET A 98 2.19 3.90 -4.34
C MET A 98 0.91 3.53 -3.63
N TYR A 99 -0.20 3.62 -4.37
CA TYR A 99 -1.47 3.03 -4.00
C TYR A 99 -1.81 1.90 -4.97
N SER A 100 -2.28 0.78 -4.44
CA SER A 100 -2.91 -0.28 -5.22
C SER A 100 -4.42 -0.15 -5.08
N MET A 101 -5.07 0.33 -6.14
CA MET A 101 -6.49 0.69 -6.13
C MET A 101 -7.38 -0.47 -6.55
N THR A 102 -8.47 -0.71 -5.82
CA THR A 102 -9.64 -1.45 -6.31
C THR A 102 -10.66 -0.48 -6.94
N PRO A 103 -11.57 -0.97 -7.82
CA PRO A 103 -12.57 -0.12 -8.45
C PRO A 103 -13.49 0.62 -7.47
N ASP A 104 -13.80 -0.01 -6.34
CA ASP A 104 -14.64 0.55 -5.26
C ASP A 104 -13.84 1.24 -4.16
N LYS A 105 -12.50 1.26 -4.27
CA LYS A 105 -11.56 1.78 -3.29
C LYS A 105 -11.60 1.08 -1.92
N ASP A 106 -12.11 -0.15 -1.85
CA ASP A 106 -12.12 -0.96 -0.64
C ASP A 106 -11.19 -2.20 -0.73
N PHE A 107 -10.86 -2.81 0.40
CA PHE A 107 -9.85 -3.85 0.52
C PHE A 107 -10.28 -5.15 -0.14
N VAL A 108 -9.30 -5.99 -0.49
CA VAL A 108 -9.52 -7.40 -0.77
C VAL A 108 -8.93 -8.21 0.37
N ILE A 109 -9.78 -8.98 1.05
CA ILE A 109 -9.41 -9.92 2.13
C ILE A 109 -10.18 -11.21 1.85
N ASP A 110 -9.51 -12.21 1.30
CA ASP A 110 -10.18 -13.44 0.86
C ASP A 110 -9.24 -14.65 0.82
N PHE A 111 -9.82 -15.84 0.69
CA PHE A 111 -9.09 -17.00 0.19
C PHE A 111 -9.06 -16.95 -1.34
N LEU A 112 -7.95 -17.37 -1.94
CA LEU A 112 -7.77 -17.34 -3.38
C LEU A 112 -8.76 -18.25 -4.14
N GLY A 113 -9.19 -19.35 -3.52
CA GLY A 113 -10.13 -20.30 -4.13
C GLY A 113 -9.52 -21.10 -5.29
N GLY A 114 -10.39 -21.63 -6.18
CA GLY A 114 -9.97 -22.44 -7.32
C GLY A 114 -9.19 -23.70 -6.91
N GLU A 115 -8.10 -23.99 -7.62
CA GLU A 115 -7.21 -25.11 -7.29
C GLU A 115 -6.46 -24.93 -5.95
N TYR A 116 -6.36 -23.69 -5.45
CA TYR A 116 -5.70 -23.36 -4.18
C TYR A 116 -6.63 -23.46 -2.98
N GLY A 117 -7.95 -23.56 -3.20
CA GLY A 117 -8.93 -23.67 -2.13
C GLY A 117 -8.73 -22.60 -1.05
N LYS A 118 -8.38 -23.06 0.17
CA LYS A 118 -8.10 -22.21 1.34
C LYS A 118 -6.61 -22.14 1.71
N ASP A 119 -5.73 -22.68 0.89
CA ASP A 119 -4.29 -22.75 1.18
C ASP A 119 -3.60 -21.38 0.95
N VAL A 120 -4.27 -20.44 0.28
CA VAL A 120 -3.73 -19.11 0.01
C VAL A 120 -4.71 -18.05 0.48
N VAL A 121 -4.23 -17.13 1.32
CA VAL A 121 -4.97 -15.96 1.79
C VAL A 121 -4.41 -14.70 1.14
N VAL A 122 -5.30 -13.85 0.64
CA VAL A 122 -4.99 -12.63 -0.08
C VAL A 122 -5.43 -11.41 0.73
N GLY A 123 -4.49 -10.50 0.97
CA GLY A 123 -4.74 -9.15 1.46
C GLY A 123 -4.20 -8.13 0.46
N ALA A 124 -5.06 -7.44 -0.28
CA ALA A 124 -4.65 -6.57 -1.38
C ALA A 124 -5.58 -5.37 -1.59
N GLY A 125 -5.23 -4.48 -2.52
CA GLY A 125 -6.14 -3.43 -2.98
C GLY A 125 -6.49 -2.38 -1.91
N PHE A 126 -5.55 -2.07 -1.01
CA PHE A 126 -5.78 -1.19 0.14
C PHE A 126 -6.08 0.28 -0.21
N SER A 127 -6.05 0.64 -1.49
CA SER A 127 -6.61 1.87 -2.05
C SER A 127 -6.18 3.15 -1.34
N GLY A 128 -4.93 3.16 -0.87
CA GLY A 128 -4.30 4.30 -0.22
C GLY A 128 -4.67 4.57 1.22
N HIS A 129 -5.54 3.76 1.84
CA HIS A 129 -6.04 4.02 3.20
C HIS A 129 -5.88 2.86 4.19
N GLY A 130 -5.25 1.77 3.77
CA GLY A 130 -5.04 0.55 4.58
C GLY A 130 -4.00 0.66 5.70
N PHE A 131 -3.12 1.66 5.72
CA PHE A 131 -2.07 1.77 6.75
C PHE A 131 -2.64 1.75 8.17
N LYS A 132 -3.68 2.54 8.42
CA LYS A 132 -4.35 2.61 9.73
C LYS A 132 -4.96 1.27 10.16
N MET A 133 -5.27 0.40 9.20
CA MET A 133 -5.93 -0.89 9.40
C MET A 133 -4.93 -2.05 9.49
N GLY A 134 -3.64 -1.79 9.24
CA GLY A 134 -2.59 -2.81 9.16
C GLY A 134 -2.55 -3.81 10.32
N PRO A 135 -2.60 -3.37 11.59
CA PRO A 135 -2.63 -4.29 12.73
C PRO A 135 -3.82 -5.25 12.72
N THR A 136 -5.03 -4.73 12.50
CA THR A 136 -6.27 -5.52 12.51
C THR A 136 -6.34 -6.46 11.30
N VAL A 137 -6.07 -5.95 10.10
CA VAL A 137 -6.06 -6.75 8.87
C VAL A 137 -4.99 -7.84 8.96
N GLY A 138 -3.80 -7.51 9.47
CA GLY A 138 -2.72 -8.50 9.66
C GLY A 138 -3.14 -9.65 10.58
N ARG A 139 -3.91 -9.36 11.64
CA ARG A 139 -4.45 -10.38 12.54
C ARG A 139 -5.52 -11.24 11.85
N ILE A 140 -6.43 -10.63 11.09
CA ILE A 140 -7.46 -11.35 10.32
C ILE A 140 -6.80 -12.30 9.31
N LEU A 141 -5.81 -11.82 8.55
CA LEU A 141 -5.09 -12.64 7.57
C LEU A 141 -4.36 -13.82 8.23
N ALA A 142 -3.80 -13.62 9.42
CA ALA A 142 -3.14 -14.69 10.18
C ALA A 142 -4.14 -15.74 10.67
N GLU A 143 -5.30 -15.33 11.20
CA GLU A 143 -6.37 -16.25 11.62
C GLU A 143 -6.92 -17.05 10.43
N MET A 144 -7.08 -16.40 9.27
CA MET A 144 -7.51 -17.07 8.05
C MET A 144 -6.51 -18.13 7.61
N ALA A 145 -5.22 -17.80 7.65
CA ALA A 145 -4.16 -18.71 7.22
C ALA A 145 -3.99 -19.89 8.18
N MET A 146 -3.99 -19.65 9.50
CA MET A 146 -3.70 -20.69 10.49
C MET A 146 -4.91 -21.58 10.80
N ASP A 147 -6.08 -20.95 10.91
CA ASP A 147 -7.28 -21.60 11.47
C ASP A 147 -8.42 -21.72 10.45
N GLY A 148 -8.28 -21.11 9.28
CA GLY A 148 -9.38 -20.97 8.31
C GLY A 148 -10.51 -20.06 8.79
N GLY A 149 -10.29 -19.33 9.89
CA GLY A 149 -11.28 -18.55 10.62
C GLY A 149 -11.01 -17.05 10.63
N THR A 150 -11.94 -16.28 11.18
CA THR A 150 -11.91 -14.80 11.15
C THR A 150 -12.41 -14.21 12.49
N LYS A 151 -11.88 -14.73 13.60
CA LYS A 151 -12.35 -14.40 14.95
C LYS A 151 -12.29 -12.89 15.23
N THR A 152 -11.18 -12.24 14.88
CA THR A 152 -11.00 -10.78 15.03
C THR A 152 -12.06 -9.99 14.26
N ALA A 153 -12.40 -10.41 13.04
CA ALA A 153 -13.46 -9.76 12.27
C ALA A 153 -14.83 -9.97 12.90
N ALA A 154 -15.13 -11.18 13.36
CA ALA A 154 -16.40 -11.51 14.00
C ALA A 154 -16.62 -10.76 15.32
N GLU A 155 -15.59 -10.68 16.18
CA GLU A 155 -15.63 -9.91 17.43
C GLU A 155 -15.85 -8.42 17.19
N ALA A 156 -15.33 -7.89 16.08
CA ALA A 156 -15.55 -6.50 15.66
C ALA A 156 -16.90 -6.27 14.93
N GLY A 157 -17.72 -7.32 14.73
CA GLY A 157 -18.97 -7.24 13.96
C GLY A 157 -18.76 -6.94 12.47
N VAL A 158 -17.57 -7.25 11.93
CA VAL A 158 -17.19 -6.96 10.55
C VAL A 158 -17.45 -8.18 9.66
N GLU A 159 -18.35 -8.01 8.70
CA GLU A 159 -18.67 -9.02 7.69
C GLU A 159 -17.68 -8.99 6.53
N LEU A 160 -16.76 -9.96 6.47
CA LEU A 160 -15.74 -10.01 5.41
C LEU A 160 -16.30 -10.23 4.00
N ARG A 161 -17.58 -10.56 3.84
CA ARG A 161 -18.23 -10.68 2.52
C ARG A 161 -18.02 -9.45 1.65
N HIS A 162 -17.92 -8.26 2.27
CA HIS A 162 -17.70 -7.01 1.55
C HIS A 162 -16.28 -6.90 0.98
N PHE A 163 -15.30 -7.58 1.57
CA PHE A 163 -13.91 -7.57 1.13
C PHE A 163 -13.54 -8.78 0.27
N ARG A 164 -14.50 -9.68 -0.01
CA ARG A 164 -14.26 -10.81 -0.91
C ARG A 164 -13.96 -10.34 -2.31
N ILE A 165 -13.15 -11.12 -3.03
CA ILE A 165 -12.81 -10.80 -4.41
C ILE A 165 -14.00 -11.02 -5.35
N SER A 166 -14.89 -11.96 -5.01
CA SER A 166 -16.08 -12.29 -5.79
C SER A 166 -17.04 -11.12 -5.97
N ARG A 167 -16.93 -10.05 -5.16
CA ARG A 167 -17.71 -8.82 -5.34
C ARG A 167 -17.43 -8.13 -6.69
N PHE A 168 -16.32 -8.48 -7.34
CA PHE A 168 -15.95 -8.00 -8.66
C PHE A 168 -16.22 -9.00 -9.78
N GLU A 169 -16.97 -10.08 -9.53
CA GLU A 169 -17.44 -10.96 -10.61
C GLU A 169 -18.22 -10.15 -11.66
N GLY A 170 -17.88 -10.35 -12.94
CA GLY A 170 -18.40 -9.53 -14.05
C GLY A 170 -17.61 -8.25 -14.33
N ASN A 171 -16.66 -7.85 -13.47
CA ASN A 171 -15.73 -6.76 -13.76
C ASN A 171 -14.54 -7.29 -14.57
N ALA A 172 -14.55 -7.04 -15.88
CA ALA A 172 -13.53 -7.55 -16.80
C ALA A 172 -12.08 -7.15 -16.44
N ILE A 173 -11.89 -5.96 -15.86
CA ILE A 173 -10.56 -5.45 -15.46
C ILE A 173 -10.02 -6.25 -14.28
N VAL A 174 -10.85 -6.46 -13.25
CA VAL A 174 -10.45 -7.23 -12.07
C VAL A 174 -10.28 -8.70 -12.42
N HIS A 175 -11.18 -9.26 -13.23
CA HIS A 175 -11.11 -10.65 -13.67
C HIS A 175 -9.82 -10.97 -14.43
N THR A 176 -9.42 -10.11 -15.37
CA THR A 176 -8.17 -10.29 -16.15
C THR A 176 -6.95 -10.29 -15.24
N ARG A 177 -6.87 -9.33 -14.31
CA ARG A 177 -5.74 -9.22 -13.37
C ARG A 177 -5.69 -10.38 -12.37
N PHE A 178 -6.86 -10.87 -11.95
CA PHE A 178 -6.95 -12.03 -11.06
C PHE A 178 -6.55 -13.34 -11.75
N SER A 179 -6.97 -13.52 -12.99
CA SER A 179 -6.56 -14.69 -13.78
C SER A 179 -5.06 -14.65 -14.14
N ASP A 180 -4.46 -13.48 -14.26
CA ASP A 180 -2.99 -13.33 -14.36
C ASP A 180 -2.27 -13.68 -13.05
N LEU A 181 -2.82 -13.30 -11.88
CA LEU A 181 -2.32 -13.72 -10.57
C LEU A 181 -2.33 -15.25 -10.43
N LEU A 182 -3.44 -15.91 -10.78
CA LEU A 182 -3.54 -17.37 -10.75
C LEU A 182 -2.51 -18.04 -11.66
N ARG A 183 -2.37 -17.58 -12.91
CA ARG A 183 -1.37 -18.09 -13.86
C ARG A 183 0.06 -17.96 -13.35
N ARG A 184 0.37 -16.88 -12.62
CA ARG A 184 1.69 -16.63 -12.05
C ARG A 184 1.96 -17.45 -10.79
N LEU A 185 0.96 -17.66 -9.94
CA LEU A 185 1.06 -18.59 -8.82
C LEU A 185 1.28 -20.03 -9.31
N GLU A 186 0.61 -20.43 -10.40
CA GLU A 186 0.86 -21.72 -11.06
C GLU A 186 2.30 -21.82 -11.60
N ALA A 187 2.80 -20.75 -12.23
CA ALA A 187 4.16 -20.70 -12.73
C ALA A 187 5.20 -20.79 -11.59
N ALA A 188 4.99 -20.05 -10.49
CA ALA A 188 5.81 -20.13 -9.30
C ALA A 188 5.78 -21.54 -8.69
N ARG A 189 4.61 -22.17 -8.61
CA ARG A 189 4.44 -23.55 -8.13
C ARG A 189 5.21 -24.57 -8.99
N ARG A 190 5.18 -24.42 -10.33
CA ARG A 190 5.94 -25.28 -11.26
C ARG A 190 7.45 -25.11 -11.11
N ASN A 191 7.93 -23.88 -10.93
CA ASN A 191 9.35 -23.57 -10.77
C ASN A 191 9.93 -24.06 -9.42
N VAL A 192 9.09 -24.22 -8.39
CA VAL A 192 9.50 -24.71 -7.06
C VAL A 192 9.63 -26.24 -7.00
N GLY A 193 9.22 -26.99 -8.04
CA GLY A 193 9.45 -28.43 -8.12
C GLY A 193 8.96 -29.20 -6.88
N LEU A 194 7.68 -29.10 -6.56
CA LEU A 194 7.05 -29.82 -5.45
C LEU A 194 6.92 -31.32 -5.77
N GLY A 195 8.05 -32.02 -5.72
CA GLY A 195 8.17 -33.48 -5.76
C GLY A 195 9.17 -34.04 -4.73
N GLY A 196 9.78 -33.21 -3.90
CA GLY A 196 10.75 -33.66 -2.91
C GLY A 196 10.81 -32.75 -1.70
N SER A 197 10.86 -33.35 -0.51
CA SER A 197 11.06 -32.70 0.78
C SER A 197 12.33 -31.86 0.79
N GLY A 198 12.19 -30.55 0.57
CA GLY A 198 13.30 -29.61 0.64
C GLY A 198 12.80 -28.19 0.73
N SER A 199 12.98 -27.54 1.87
CA SER A 199 12.71 -26.12 2.06
C SER A 199 13.60 -25.29 1.15
N LYS A 200 13.02 -24.66 0.12
CA LYS A 200 13.67 -23.55 -0.59
C LYS A 200 12.70 -22.38 -0.68
N SER A 201 13.15 -21.25 -0.13
CA SER A 201 12.51 -19.95 -0.22
C SER A 201 12.45 -19.50 -1.68
N THR A 202 11.26 -19.18 -2.19
CA THR A 202 11.10 -18.41 -3.42
C THR A 202 11.56 -16.98 -3.15
N SER A 203 12.48 -16.47 -3.97
CA SER A 203 13.06 -15.13 -3.82
C SER A 203 12.11 -14.03 -4.29
N GLU A 204 12.26 -12.84 -3.70
CA GLU A 204 11.53 -11.58 -3.97
C GLU A 204 11.36 -11.21 -5.45
N HIS A 205 12.20 -11.75 -6.33
CA HIS A 205 12.23 -11.46 -7.76
C HIS A 205 11.02 -12.04 -8.54
N ASP A 206 10.38 -13.12 -8.09
CA ASP A 206 9.39 -13.84 -8.91
C ASP A 206 7.94 -13.33 -8.77
N LEU A 207 7.65 -12.50 -7.76
CA LEU A 207 6.28 -12.06 -7.40
C LEU A 207 5.99 -10.59 -7.74
N ALA A 208 7.02 -9.77 -8.02
CA ALA A 208 6.87 -8.34 -8.36
C ALA A 208 6.02 -8.12 -9.63
N HIS A 209 6.19 -9.01 -10.62
CA HIS A 209 5.45 -8.99 -11.89
C HIS A 209 3.93 -8.99 -11.75
N LEU A 210 3.38 -9.49 -10.64
CA LEU A 210 1.95 -9.65 -10.37
C LEU A 210 1.10 -8.37 -10.55
N ILE A 211 1.71 -7.19 -10.63
CA ILE A 211 1.05 -5.88 -10.62
C ILE A 211 1.33 -5.04 -11.90
N GLY A 212 2.25 -5.44 -12.78
CA GLY A 212 2.57 -4.77 -14.04
C GLY A 212 3.92 -5.26 -14.60
N PRO A 213 4.26 -4.98 -15.87
CA PRO A 213 5.28 -5.74 -16.61
C PRO A 213 6.76 -5.32 -16.50
N GLU A 214 7.22 -4.40 -15.65
CA GLU A 214 8.60 -3.90 -15.77
C GLU A 214 9.58 -4.06 -14.57
N ALA A 215 9.35 -4.91 -13.55
CA ALA A 215 10.38 -5.28 -12.59
C ALA A 215 10.66 -6.74 -12.69
N THR A 216 11.71 -7.01 -13.45
CA THR A 216 12.85 -7.69 -12.84
C THR A 216 14.07 -7.41 -13.71
N LYS A 217 14.95 -6.52 -13.25
CA LYS A 217 16.41 -6.64 -13.38
C LYS A 217 17.11 -5.58 -12.53
N GLY A 218 17.67 -6.02 -11.41
CA GLY A 218 18.74 -5.32 -10.70
C GLY A 218 18.39 -4.84 -9.29
N ALA A 219 19.16 -5.31 -8.31
CA ALA A 219 19.17 -4.98 -6.88
C ALA A 219 18.91 -3.49 -6.55
N CYS A 220 17.99 -3.09 -5.65
CA CYS A 220 17.84 -3.29 -4.20
C CYS A 220 18.23 -2.01 -3.41
N ASP A 221 17.24 -1.38 -2.76
CA ASP A 221 17.43 -0.74 -1.44
C ASP A 221 16.17 -0.94 -0.56
N ARG A 222 16.36 -1.12 0.75
CA ARG A 222 15.76 -2.21 1.56
C ARG A 222 14.50 -1.93 2.42
N SER A 223 13.83 -0.77 2.36
CA SER A 223 12.84 -0.44 3.42
C SER A 223 11.35 -0.39 3.04
N CYS A 224 10.97 -0.38 1.75
CA CYS A 224 9.54 -0.26 1.34
C CYS A 224 8.96 -1.46 0.56
N ASN A 225 9.75 -2.48 0.22
CA ASN A 225 9.33 -3.56 -0.69
C ASN A 225 9.29 -4.97 -0.07
N ASN A 226 9.17 -5.10 1.25
CA ASN A 226 9.18 -6.44 1.88
C ASN A 226 7.84 -7.17 1.69
N TRP A 227 7.71 -7.88 0.57
CA TRP A 227 6.78 -8.98 0.35
C TRP A 227 7.35 -10.24 1.00
N LYS A 228 6.66 -10.81 2.01
CA LYS A 228 7.06 -12.10 2.59
C LYS A 228 5.98 -13.14 2.37
N MET A 229 6.28 -14.15 1.56
CA MET A 229 5.65 -15.46 1.67
C MET A 229 6.09 -16.07 3.00
N ALA A 230 5.26 -15.98 4.02
CA ALA A 230 5.49 -16.69 5.27
C ALA A 230 4.90 -18.10 5.13
N SER A 231 5.77 -19.12 5.01
CA SER A 231 5.36 -20.52 5.21
C SER A 231 5.31 -20.78 6.71
N MET A 232 4.10 -20.98 7.25
CA MET A 232 3.89 -21.16 8.68
C MET A 232 3.54 -22.61 9.05
N GLY A 233 4.27 -23.59 8.49
CA GLY A 233 4.33 -24.97 9.00
C GLY A 233 3.15 -25.91 8.67
N ARG A 234 3.52 -27.09 8.14
CA ARG A 234 2.76 -28.34 7.86
C ARG A 234 1.45 -28.28 7.05
N LYS A 235 0.87 -27.11 6.82
CA LYS A 235 0.01 -26.84 5.65
C LYS A 235 0.58 -25.61 4.94
N PHE A 236 0.49 -25.59 3.61
CA PHE A 236 1.11 -24.57 2.78
C PHE A 236 0.32 -23.27 2.83
N ASP A 237 0.14 -22.69 4.02
CA ASP A 237 -0.61 -21.46 4.19
C ASP A 237 0.28 -20.29 3.79
N ALA A 238 0.06 -19.76 2.58
CA ALA A 238 0.75 -18.59 2.09
C ALA A 238 -0.01 -17.33 2.49
N VAL A 239 0.60 -16.51 3.35
CA VAL A 239 0.11 -15.14 3.63
C VAL A 239 0.85 -14.17 2.70
N MET A 240 0.14 -13.61 1.72
CA MET A 240 0.66 -12.45 0.98
C MET A 240 0.41 -11.18 1.78
N LYS A 241 1.44 -10.72 2.49
CA LYS A 241 1.42 -9.46 3.25
C LYS A 241 2.11 -8.35 2.46
N LEU A 242 1.37 -7.30 2.11
CA LEU A 242 2.00 -5.99 1.86
C LEU A 242 2.46 -5.43 3.21
N THR A 243 3.76 -5.21 3.37
CA THR A 243 4.29 -4.39 4.46
C THR A 243 4.58 -3.00 3.87
N PHE A 244 4.08 -1.97 4.56
CA PHE A 244 4.13 -0.55 4.17
C PHE A 244 5.55 -0.01 4.04
#